data_AF-A0AA38CGH1-F1
#
_entry.id   AF-A0AA38CGH1-F1
#
_cell.length_a   1.000
_cell.length_b   1.000
_cell.length_c   1.000
_cell.angle_alpha   90.00
_cell.angle_beta   90.00
_cell.angle_gamma   90.00
#
_symmetry.space_group_name_H-M   'P 1'
#
loop_
_entity.id
_entity.type
_entity.pdbx_description
1 polymer ?
#
loop_
_entity_poly.entity_id
_entity_poly.type
_entity_poly.pdbx_seq_one_letter_code
_entity_poly.pdbx_strand_id
1 'polypeptide(L)'
;IHKVPSEDIFGTFLSAIDREKMSKAISMDDAVQEVLKEQRPGMCKFSAMIRIGFGQSPIIIGEIGCPSDGAIVANISNEKRFNQGLVNHVLSNKGIPLRPGVPPMEVYLFGLLDEGQKSVMPTNFERHWGIYTFDGHRLDLGKRFKGLVNATNVPYLPLRWCVANSNCDLSSASNYAQLACSSVDCTRLLYGGSCNDIGEVGNVSYAFNNYYQQQNQTKGSFYFNGLGMINFLDPSIGDCRFLVGNTPQTWCSTYGSIPIWSTG
;
A
#
# COMPACT_ATOMS: atom_id res chain seq x y z
N ILE A 1 37.11 11.62 -5.51
CA ILE A 1 35.81 10.94 -5.73
C ILE A 1 35.88 9.62 -4.98
N HIS A 2 35.41 9.60 -3.73
CA HIS A 2 35.22 8.36 -2.98
C HIS A 2 33.74 8.01 -3.03
N LYS A 3 33.40 6.87 -3.62
CA LYS A 3 32.05 6.30 -3.58
C LYS A 3 31.79 5.85 -2.15
N VAL A 4 30.82 6.48 -1.49
CA VAL A 4 30.15 5.89 -0.33
C VAL A 4 29.03 5.00 -0.88
N PRO A 5 28.93 3.73 -0.50
CA PRO A 5 27.86 2.85 -0.96
C PRO A 5 26.51 3.37 -0.44
N SER A 6 25.52 3.52 -1.33
CA SER A 6 24.18 4.03 -1.02
C SER A 6 23.32 3.08 -0.18
N GLU A 7 23.81 1.89 0.14
CA GLU A 7 23.02 0.84 0.80
C GLU A 7 23.14 0.82 2.34
N ASP A 8 24.18 1.42 2.93
CA ASP A 8 24.41 1.34 4.40
C ASP A 8 23.73 2.47 5.22
N ILE A 9 23.26 3.53 4.57
CA ILE A 9 22.66 4.68 5.28
C ILE A 9 21.19 4.45 5.61
N PHE A 10 20.47 3.69 4.76
CA PHE A 10 19.05 3.38 4.97
C PHE A 10 18.83 2.43 6.15
N GLY A 11 19.66 1.39 6.29
CA GLY A 11 19.52 0.38 7.34
C GLY A 11 19.78 0.91 8.76
N THR A 12 20.68 1.89 8.89
CA THR A 12 21.04 2.47 10.20
C THR A 12 20.02 3.52 10.67
N PHE A 13 19.16 4.02 9.78
CA PHE A 13 18.21 5.10 10.08
C PHE A 13 16.91 4.63 10.75
N LEU A 14 16.58 3.34 10.61
CA LEU A 14 15.29 2.76 11.03
C LEU A 14 15.32 2.13 12.43
N SER A 15 16.51 2.00 13.04
CA SER A 15 16.69 1.40 14.36
C SER A 15 16.47 2.37 15.53
N ALA A 16 16.17 3.65 15.27
CA ALA A 16 16.07 4.70 16.28
C ALA A 16 14.62 5.08 16.68
N ILE A 17 13.67 4.15 16.55
CA ILE A 17 12.30 4.32 17.04
C ILE A 17 12.28 4.06 18.55
N ASP A 18 12.44 5.14 19.30
CA ASP A 18 12.35 5.16 20.76
C ASP A 18 10.88 4.97 21.21
N ARG A 19 10.57 3.81 21.81
CA ARG A 19 9.21 3.36 22.18
C ARG A 19 8.49 4.32 23.14
N GLU A 20 9.21 5.17 23.86
CA GLU A 20 8.62 6.08 24.85
C GLU A 20 7.93 7.30 24.19
N LYS A 21 8.38 7.71 23.01
CA LYS A 21 7.93 8.95 22.34
C LYS A 21 6.62 8.80 21.56
N MET A 22 6.28 7.58 21.10
CA MET A 22 5.01 7.29 20.42
C MET A 22 3.81 7.27 21.39
N SER A 23 4.03 7.11 22.70
CA SER A 23 2.94 7.10 23.70
C SER A 23 2.35 8.49 24.02
N LYS A 24 2.95 9.57 23.48
CA LYS A 24 2.63 10.96 23.85
C LYS A 24 1.98 11.81 22.75
N ALA A 25 1.72 11.25 21.56
CA ALA A 25 1.03 11.98 20.49
C ALA A 25 -0.48 12.01 20.75
N ILE A 26 -1.01 13.17 21.14
CA ILE A 26 -2.42 13.34 21.59
C ILE A 26 -3.20 14.24 20.60
N SER A 27 -2.59 14.75 19.52
CA SER A 27 -3.24 15.67 18.59
C SER A 27 -2.89 15.49 17.10
N MET A 28 -3.83 15.95 16.27
CA MET A 28 -3.84 16.05 14.81
C MET A 28 -2.63 16.77 14.20
N ASP A 29 -1.98 17.65 14.98
CA ASP A 29 -0.73 18.33 14.63
C ASP A 29 0.51 17.50 14.98
N ASP A 30 0.46 16.65 16.02
CA ASP A 30 1.60 15.83 16.42
C ASP A 30 1.91 14.74 15.38
N ALA A 31 0.88 14.14 14.78
CA ALA A 31 1.04 13.16 13.71
C ALA A 31 1.60 13.78 12.41
N VAL A 32 1.15 14.98 12.06
CA VAL A 32 1.70 15.74 10.92
C VAL A 32 3.12 16.17 11.22
N GLN A 33 3.42 16.59 12.44
CA GLN A 33 4.79 16.92 12.87
C GLN A 33 5.68 15.69 12.89
N GLU A 34 5.22 14.51 13.34
CA GLU A 34 5.97 13.25 13.30
C GLU A 34 6.32 12.82 11.86
N VAL A 35 5.37 12.90 10.92
CA VAL A 35 5.64 12.65 9.49
C VAL A 35 6.54 13.73 8.89
N LEU A 36 6.42 14.99 9.33
CA LEU A 36 7.39 16.05 8.97
C LEU A 36 8.77 15.82 9.62
N LYS A 37 8.87 15.11 10.76
CA LYS A 37 10.15 14.66 11.32
C LYS A 37 10.81 13.61 10.42
N GLU A 38 10.03 12.75 9.75
CA GLU A 38 10.52 11.85 8.70
C GLU A 38 10.89 12.57 7.40
N GLN A 39 10.29 13.73 7.12
CA GLN A 39 10.68 14.66 6.03
C GLN A 39 11.88 15.56 6.39
N ARG A 40 12.37 15.54 7.65
CA ARG A 40 13.61 16.27 8.05
C ARG A 40 14.80 16.00 7.15
N PRO A 41 15.07 14.78 6.65
CA PRO A 41 16.17 14.55 5.72
C PRO A 41 16.01 15.38 4.43
N GLY A 42 14.78 15.53 3.92
CA GLY A 42 14.47 16.36 2.76
C GLY A 42 14.69 17.86 3.03
N MET A 43 14.16 18.38 4.14
CA MET A 43 14.38 19.78 4.55
C MET A 43 15.85 20.09 4.87
N CYS A 44 16.57 19.15 5.49
CA CYS A 44 18.01 19.27 5.76
C CYS A 44 18.84 19.25 4.48
N LYS A 45 18.49 18.38 3.51
CA LYS A 45 19.11 18.36 2.18
C LYS A 45 18.88 19.68 1.45
N PHE A 46 17.66 20.21 1.47
CA PHE A 46 17.36 21.50 0.84
C PHE A 46 18.09 22.66 1.53
N SER A 47 18.14 22.67 2.86
CA SER A 47 18.90 23.67 3.62
C SER A 47 20.40 23.62 3.31
N ALA A 48 20.96 22.42 3.12
CA ALA A 48 22.35 22.26 2.68
C ALA A 48 22.57 22.82 1.27
N MET A 49 21.67 22.55 0.31
CA MET A 49 21.73 23.11 -1.05
C MET A 49 21.71 24.63 -1.07
N ILE A 50 20.89 25.26 -0.20
CA ILE A 50 20.89 26.72 -0.04
C ILE A 50 22.27 27.21 0.40
N ARG A 51 22.88 26.56 1.40
CA ARG A 51 24.20 26.95 1.94
C ARG A 51 25.33 26.86 0.92
N ILE A 52 25.24 25.95 -0.06
CA ILE A 52 26.24 25.79 -1.13
C ILE A 52 25.91 26.59 -2.41
N GLY A 53 24.94 27.52 -2.36
CA GLY A 53 24.61 28.41 -3.48
C GLY A 53 23.63 27.84 -4.51
N PHE A 54 23.11 26.63 -4.30
CA PHE A 54 22.16 25.96 -5.20
C PHE A 54 20.70 26.13 -4.76
N GLY A 55 20.43 27.08 -3.87
CA GLY A 55 19.11 27.35 -3.30
C GLY A 55 18.04 27.82 -4.29
N GLN A 56 18.39 28.11 -5.54
CA GLN A 56 17.46 28.47 -6.63
C GLN A 56 17.30 27.35 -7.68
N SER A 57 17.98 26.22 -7.53
CA SER A 57 17.88 25.11 -8.49
C SER A 57 16.45 24.56 -8.55
N PRO A 58 15.96 24.12 -9.73
CA PRO A 58 14.70 23.39 -9.84
C PRO A 58 14.71 22.16 -8.93
N ILE A 59 13.58 21.90 -8.29
CA ILE A 59 13.41 20.75 -7.38
C ILE A 59 12.39 19.81 -8.00
N ILE A 60 12.75 18.53 -8.06
CA ILE A 60 11.85 17.43 -8.38
C ILE A 60 11.75 16.54 -7.16
N ILE A 61 10.53 16.19 -6.76
CA ILE A 61 10.28 15.19 -5.71
C ILE A 61 9.99 13.88 -6.42
N GLY A 62 10.96 12.97 -6.40
CA GLY A 62 10.90 11.71 -7.14
C GLY A 62 9.92 10.69 -6.56
N GLU A 63 9.72 10.68 -5.24
CA GLU A 63 8.80 9.78 -4.56
C GLU A 63 8.32 10.45 -3.27
N ILE A 64 7.01 10.46 -3.06
CA ILE A 64 6.37 10.92 -1.82
C ILE A 64 5.00 10.24 -1.70
N GLY A 65 4.56 9.96 -0.48
CA GLY A 65 3.26 9.35 -0.24
C GLY A 65 3.11 8.95 1.22
N CYS A 66 2.01 8.28 1.54
CA CYS A 66 1.80 7.63 2.83
C CYS A 66 1.18 6.25 2.57
N PRO A 67 1.73 5.16 3.17
CA PRO A 67 1.18 3.83 3.00
C PRO A 67 -0.17 3.69 3.72
N SER A 68 -1.02 2.83 3.17
CA SER A 68 -2.39 2.58 3.63
C SER A 68 -2.51 1.44 4.65
N ASP A 69 -1.45 0.66 4.86
CA ASP A 69 -1.45 -0.52 5.73
C ASP A 69 -0.02 -0.94 6.13
N GLY A 70 0.12 -1.94 7.01
CA GLY A 70 1.39 -2.60 7.36
C GLY A 70 2.18 -1.92 8.49
N ALA A 71 1.62 -0.90 9.14
CA ALA A 71 2.13 -0.29 10.37
C ALA A 71 1.04 0.51 11.06
N ILE A 72 1.14 0.74 12.38
CA ILE A 72 0.10 1.42 13.18
C ILE A 72 -0.31 2.79 12.58
N VAL A 73 0.67 3.56 12.11
CA VAL A 73 0.43 4.88 11.50
C VAL A 73 0.08 4.81 10.02
N ALA A 74 0.29 3.66 9.38
CA ALA A 74 -0.04 3.38 7.99
C ALA A 74 -1.46 2.81 7.93
N ASN A 75 -2.44 3.69 7.76
CA ASN A 75 -3.85 3.32 7.64
C ASN A 75 -4.54 4.21 6.60
N ILE A 76 -5.71 3.78 6.14
CA ILE A 76 -6.49 4.45 5.08
C ILE A 76 -6.77 5.92 5.41
N SER A 77 -7.04 6.24 6.69
CA SER A 77 -7.34 7.61 7.12
C SER A 77 -6.12 8.53 6.98
N ASN A 78 -4.97 8.07 7.46
CA ASN A 78 -3.71 8.81 7.37
C ASN A 78 -3.20 8.92 5.93
N GLU A 79 -3.29 7.82 5.17
CA GLU A 79 -2.97 7.78 3.74
C GLU A 79 -3.76 8.84 2.97
N LYS A 80 -5.09 8.82 3.10
CA LYS A 80 -5.98 9.79 2.46
C LYS A 80 -5.65 11.22 2.90
N ARG A 81 -5.44 11.44 4.20
CA ARG A 81 -5.17 12.78 4.73
C ARG A 81 -3.84 13.34 4.20
N PHE A 82 -2.78 12.54 4.20
CA PHE A 82 -1.48 12.95 3.72
C PHE A 82 -1.49 13.17 2.21
N ASN A 83 -1.93 12.17 1.44
CA ASN A 83 -1.92 12.21 -0.02
C ASN A 83 -2.85 13.31 -0.56
N GLN A 84 -4.05 13.49 0.00
CA GLN A 84 -4.93 14.59 -0.39
C GLN A 84 -4.36 15.95 0.02
N GLY A 85 -3.74 16.04 1.21
CA GLY A 85 -3.06 17.25 1.66
C GLY A 85 -1.92 17.66 0.72
N LEU A 86 -1.13 16.68 0.26
CA LEU A 86 -0.07 16.88 -0.72
C LEU A 86 -0.62 17.38 -2.05
N VAL A 87 -1.65 16.72 -2.60
CA VAL A 87 -2.30 17.13 -3.84
C VAL A 87 -2.82 18.57 -3.73
N ASN A 88 -3.55 18.89 -2.66
CA ASN A 88 -4.06 20.24 -2.41
C ASN A 88 -2.94 21.27 -2.29
N HIS A 89 -1.84 20.92 -1.64
CA HIS A 89 -0.68 21.80 -1.50
C HIS A 89 -0.03 22.09 -2.86
N VAL A 90 0.21 21.06 -3.67
CA VAL A 90 0.77 21.21 -5.03
C VAL A 90 -0.16 22.07 -5.90
N LEU A 91 -1.47 21.79 -5.90
CA LEU A 91 -2.46 22.56 -6.65
C LEU A 91 -2.54 24.03 -6.21
N SER A 92 -2.21 24.34 -4.96
CA SER A 92 -2.22 25.72 -4.45
C SER A 92 -1.06 26.59 -4.94
N ASN A 93 0.00 26.01 -5.52
CA ASN A 93 1.23 26.69 -5.95
C ASN A 93 1.91 27.54 -4.87
N LYS A 94 1.63 27.29 -3.59
CA LYS A 94 2.21 28.06 -2.47
C LYS A 94 3.72 27.87 -2.32
N GLY A 95 4.27 26.76 -2.82
CA GLY A 95 5.64 26.36 -2.53
C GLY A 95 5.83 26.00 -1.06
N ILE A 96 7.09 25.81 -0.67
CA ILE A 96 7.45 25.42 0.69
C ILE A 96 7.86 26.65 1.53
N PRO A 97 7.86 26.58 2.86
CA PRO A 97 8.27 27.71 3.71
C PRO A 97 9.66 28.28 3.38
N LEU A 98 10.60 27.43 2.98
CA LEU A 98 11.97 27.84 2.59
C LEU A 98 12.07 28.43 1.18
N ARG A 99 11.03 28.29 0.35
CA ARG A 99 10.92 28.89 -0.98
C ARG A 99 9.46 29.28 -1.28
N PRO A 100 8.92 30.33 -0.62
CA PRO A 100 7.54 30.73 -0.80
C PRO A 100 7.24 31.16 -2.24
N GLY A 101 6.09 30.76 -2.76
CA GLY A 101 5.62 31.13 -4.11
C GLY A 101 6.34 30.41 -5.26
N VAL A 102 7.30 29.52 -4.97
CA VAL A 102 7.99 28.72 -5.98
C VAL A 102 7.77 27.24 -5.68
N PRO A 103 6.73 26.62 -6.28
CA PRO A 103 6.48 25.19 -6.09
C PRO A 103 7.58 24.31 -6.71
N PRO A 104 7.71 23.05 -6.27
CA PRO A 104 8.51 22.06 -6.99
C PRO A 104 8.08 21.97 -8.46
N MET A 105 9.03 21.68 -9.34
CA MET A 105 8.77 21.55 -10.78
C MET A 105 7.87 20.32 -11.06
N GLU A 106 8.20 19.20 -10.42
CA GLU A 106 7.48 17.94 -10.53
C GLU A 106 7.44 17.25 -9.16
N VAL A 107 6.33 16.55 -8.91
CA VAL A 107 6.11 15.75 -7.70
C VAL A 107 5.48 14.44 -8.13
N TYR A 108 6.13 13.33 -7.80
CA TYR A 108 5.67 11.99 -8.13
C TYR A 108 5.16 11.29 -6.87
N LEU A 109 3.88 10.92 -6.89
CA LEU A 109 3.21 10.21 -5.81
C LEU A 109 3.55 8.72 -5.90
N PHE A 110 4.08 8.16 -4.83
CA PHE A 110 4.44 6.75 -4.71
C PHE A 110 3.36 6.01 -3.90
N GLY A 111 2.69 4.99 -4.41
CA GLY A 111 2.68 4.39 -5.75
C GLY A 111 1.24 4.22 -6.27
N LEU A 112 1.07 3.70 -7.49
CA LEU A 112 -0.27 3.54 -8.05
C LEU A 112 -1.02 2.35 -7.44
N LEU A 113 -0.37 1.18 -7.35
CA LEU A 113 -0.96 -0.07 -6.89
C LEU A 113 -0.17 -0.63 -5.71
N ASP A 114 -0.84 -1.37 -4.82
CA ASP A 114 -0.18 -2.19 -3.82
C ASP A 114 0.62 -3.32 -4.50
N GLU A 115 1.82 -3.59 -4.00
CA GLU A 115 2.76 -4.54 -4.57
C GLU A 115 2.92 -5.75 -3.65
N GLY A 116 2.03 -6.74 -3.77
CA GLY A 116 2.03 -7.94 -2.90
C GLY A 116 3.30 -8.80 -2.96
N GLN A 117 4.18 -8.59 -3.95
CA GLN A 117 5.46 -9.28 -4.10
C GLN A 117 6.68 -8.41 -3.72
N LYS A 118 6.49 -7.18 -3.26
CA LYS A 118 7.61 -6.33 -2.82
C LYS A 118 8.28 -6.92 -1.58
N SER A 119 9.52 -6.50 -1.29
CA SER A 119 10.16 -6.79 0.00
C SER A 119 9.30 -6.29 1.16
N VAL A 120 9.29 -7.02 2.27
CA VAL A 120 8.71 -6.59 3.56
C VAL A 120 9.76 -6.04 4.51
N MET A 121 10.98 -5.84 4.01
CA MET A 121 12.05 -5.14 4.72
C MET A 121 12.13 -3.69 4.23
N PRO A 122 12.36 -2.72 5.13
CA PRO A 122 12.59 -2.89 6.57
C PRO A 122 11.31 -3.17 7.38
N THR A 123 10.14 -2.94 6.78
CA THR A 123 8.83 -2.94 7.44
C THR A 123 7.75 -3.47 6.51
N ASN A 124 6.63 -3.91 7.08
CA ASN A 124 5.53 -4.52 6.33
C ASN A 124 4.76 -3.53 5.44
N PHE A 125 4.87 -2.22 5.70
CA PHE A 125 4.16 -1.18 4.95
C PHE A 125 4.63 -1.02 3.50
N GLU A 126 5.81 -1.55 3.15
CA GLU A 126 6.43 -1.40 1.83
C GLU A 126 5.53 -1.90 0.68
N ARG A 127 4.61 -2.83 0.95
CA ARG A 127 3.66 -3.35 -0.04
C ARG A 127 2.41 -2.49 -0.23
N HIS A 128 2.18 -1.49 0.63
CA HIS A 128 0.86 -0.85 0.81
C HIS A 128 0.84 0.64 0.45
N TRP A 129 1.66 1.06 -0.50
CA TRP A 129 1.73 2.46 -0.97
C TRP A 129 0.71 2.80 -2.07
N GLY A 130 -0.09 1.83 -2.52
CA GLY A 130 -1.02 2.03 -3.63
C GLY A 130 -2.16 2.99 -3.30
N ILE A 131 -2.31 4.04 -4.10
CA ILE A 131 -3.45 4.97 -4.01
C ILE A 131 -4.70 4.46 -4.74
N TYR A 132 -4.54 3.37 -5.50
CA TYR A 132 -5.54 2.79 -6.37
C TYR A 132 -5.73 1.32 -6.03
N THR A 133 -6.98 0.92 -5.79
CA THR A 133 -7.42 -0.47 -5.63
C THR A 133 -8.34 -0.85 -6.78
N PHE A 134 -8.72 -2.14 -6.89
CA PHE A 134 -9.66 -2.57 -7.93
C PHE A 134 -11.04 -1.90 -7.78
N ASP A 135 -11.40 -1.48 -6.57
CA ASP A 135 -12.66 -0.77 -6.28
C ASP A 135 -12.56 0.73 -6.59
N GLY A 136 -11.37 1.23 -6.94
CA GLY A 136 -11.11 2.62 -7.33
C GLY A 136 -10.00 3.29 -6.55
N HIS A 137 -9.96 4.62 -6.63
CA HIS A 137 -8.96 5.45 -5.97
C HIS A 137 -9.59 6.34 -4.90
N ARG A 138 -8.76 6.86 -3.99
CA ARG A 138 -9.22 7.62 -2.82
C ARG A 138 -8.91 9.12 -2.86
N LEU A 139 -8.32 9.60 -3.97
CA LEU A 139 -7.79 10.96 -4.10
C LEU A 139 -8.55 11.82 -5.10
N ASP A 140 -8.92 13.03 -4.69
CA ASP A 140 -9.40 14.06 -5.60
C ASP A 140 -8.22 14.84 -6.18
N LEU A 141 -7.93 14.61 -7.47
CA LEU A 141 -6.86 15.33 -8.18
C LEU A 141 -7.27 16.74 -8.62
N GLY A 142 -8.48 17.18 -8.30
CA GLY A 142 -9.01 18.48 -8.66
C GLY A 142 -9.37 18.59 -10.14
N LYS A 143 -10.06 19.69 -10.51
CA LYS A 143 -10.61 19.91 -11.85
C LYS A 143 -9.57 20.11 -12.96
N ARG A 144 -8.30 20.35 -12.58
CA ARG A 144 -7.20 20.61 -13.52
C ARG A 144 -6.73 19.33 -14.22
N PHE A 145 -6.93 18.19 -13.57
CA PHE A 145 -6.70 16.88 -14.16
C PHE A 145 -8.06 16.26 -14.46
N LYS A 146 -8.22 15.56 -15.59
CA LYS A 146 -9.25 14.52 -15.66
C LYS A 146 -8.80 13.52 -14.60
N GLY A 147 -9.45 13.54 -13.43
CA GLY A 147 -9.04 12.77 -12.26
C GLY A 147 -8.86 11.28 -12.59
N LEU A 148 -8.34 10.53 -11.63
CA LEU A 148 -8.32 9.08 -11.76
C LEU A 148 -9.77 8.62 -11.99
N VAL A 149 -9.95 7.72 -12.95
CA VAL A 149 -11.25 7.07 -13.19
C VAL A 149 -11.19 5.69 -12.59
N ASN A 150 -12.27 5.25 -11.96
CA ASN A 150 -12.35 3.89 -11.44
C ASN A 150 -12.33 2.88 -12.61
N ALA A 151 -11.70 1.73 -12.37
CA ALA A 151 -11.62 0.67 -13.33
C ALA A 151 -13.04 0.14 -13.54
N THR A 152 -13.49 0.09 -14.79
CA THR A 152 -14.81 -0.41 -15.15
C THR A 152 -14.67 -1.79 -15.76
N ASN A 153 -15.68 -2.65 -15.54
CA ASN A 153 -15.70 -4.02 -16.06
C ASN A 153 -14.49 -4.87 -15.65
N VAL A 154 -13.96 -4.67 -14.43
CA VAL A 154 -12.92 -5.55 -13.88
C VAL A 154 -13.52 -6.94 -13.68
N PRO A 155 -12.99 -7.98 -14.35
CA PRO A 155 -13.58 -9.31 -14.28
C PRO A 155 -13.09 -10.02 -13.01
N TYR A 156 -13.90 -10.01 -11.96
CA TYR A 156 -13.60 -10.70 -10.69
C TYR A 156 -13.89 -12.20 -10.77
N LEU A 157 -13.17 -12.98 -9.96
CA LEU A 157 -13.56 -14.35 -9.65
C LEU A 157 -14.93 -14.36 -8.93
N PRO A 158 -15.62 -15.52 -8.89
CA PRO A 158 -16.89 -15.63 -8.16
C PRO A 158 -16.79 -15.11 -6.72
N LEU A 159 -17.83 -14.41 -6.27
CA LEU A 159 -17.92 -13.85 -4.91
C LEU A 159 -18.08 -14.97 -3.87
N ARG A 160 -16.95 -15.51 -3.44
CA ARG A 160 -16.83 -16.53 -2.40
C ARG A 160 -15.43 -16.51 -1.81
N TRP A 161 -15.34 -16.83 -0.54
CA TRP A 161 -14.14 -16.76 0.26
C TRP A 161 -13.82 -18.12 0.87
N CYS A 162 -12.54 -18.39 1.11
CA CYS A 162 -12.14 -19.55 1.91
C CYS A 162 -11.91 -19.10 3.35
N VAL A 163 -12.70 -19.62 4.29
CA VAL A 163 -12.59 -19.31 5.72
C VAL A 163 -12.29 -20.57 6.52
N ALA A 164 -11.85 -20.42 7.77
CA ALA A 164 -11.67 -21.55 8.68
C ALA A 164 -13.01 -22.25 8.93
N ASN A 165 -12.99 -23.59 8.89
CA ASN A 165 -14.15 -24.43 9.10
C ASN A 165 -14.39 -24.62 10.60
N SER A 166 -15.37 -23.91 11.15
CA SER A 166 -15.74 -23.98 12.57
C SER A 166 -16.33 -25.33 13.01
N ASN A 167 -16.63 -26.23 12.07
CA ASN A 167 -17.15 -27.57 12.36
C ASN A 167 -16.03 -28.62 12.59
N CYS A 168 -14.77 -28.22 12.49
CA CYS A 168 -13.61 -29.09 12.63
C CYS A 168 -12.71 -28.65 13.79
N ASP A 169 -11.83 -29.55 14.24
CA ASP A 169 -10.76 -29.19 15.16
C ASP A 169 -9.71 -28.31 14.43
N LEU A 170 -9.61 -27.06 14.86
CA LEU A 170 -8.70 -26.06 14.27
C LEU A 170 -7.29 -26.06 14.91
N SER A 171 -6.98 -27.03 15.77
CA SER A 171 -5.66 -27.14 16.44
C SER A 171 -4.46 -27.06 15.51
N SER A 172 -4.58 -27.56 14.28
CA SER A 172 -3.52 -27.53 13.26
C SER A 172 -3.66 -26.40 12.22
N ALA A 173 -4.73 -25.60 12.29
CA ALA A 173 -5.06 -24.62 11.27
C ALA A 173 -4.01 -23.50 11.16
N SER A 174 -3.42 -23.11 12.28
CA SER A 174 -2.33 -22.12 12.33
C SER A 174 -1.09 -22.55 11.53
N ASN A 175 -0.77 -23.85 11.47
CA ASN A 175 0.33 -24.36 10.64
C ASN A 175 0.03 -24.23 9.15
N TYR A 176 -1.21 -24.56 8.74
CA TYR A 176 -1.65 -24.37 7.35
C TYR A 176 -1.74 -22.89 6.96
N ALA A 177 -2.12 -22.02 7.90
CA ALA A 177 -2.13 -20.58 7.67
C ALA A 177 -0.71 -20.04 7.43
N GLN A 178 0.29 -20.49 8.21
CA GLN A 178 1.69 -20.14 7.98
C GLN A 178 2.19 -20.64 6.62
N LEU A 179 1.84 -21.87 6.23
CA LEU A 179 2.15 -22.41 4.91
C LEU A 179 1.51 -21.58 3.79
N ALA A 180 0.25 -21.20 3.92
CA ALA A 180 -0.43 -20.31 2.98
C ALA A 180 0.35 -18.98 2.84
N CYS A 181 0.66 -18.33 3.96
CA CYS A 181 1.40 -17.07 3.99
C CYS A 181 2.86 -17.15 3.50
N SER A 182 3.43 -18.35 3.38
CA SER A 182 4.74 -18.52 2.72
C SER A 182 4.68 -18.29 1.21
N SER A 183 3.48 -18.37 0.62
CA SER A 183 3.24 -18.28 -0.82
C SER A 183 2.38 -17.08 -1.23
N VAL A 184 1.75 -16.38 -0.28
CA VAL A 184 0.88 -15.21 -0.53
C VAL A 184 1.15 -14.07 0.44
N ASP A 185 0.66 -12.89 0.11
CA ASP A 185 0.82 -11.72 0.97
C ASP A 185 -0.13 -11.77 2.18
N CYS A 186 0.45 -11.97 3.36
CA CYS A 186 -0.25 -11.90 4.64
C CYS A 186 0.21 -10.71 5.51
N THR A 187 0.89 -9.72 4.93
CA THR A 187 1.44 -8.59 5.70
C THR A 187 0.40 -7.80 6.49
N ARG A 188 -0.86 -7.78 6.05
CA ARG A 188 -1.98 -7.16 6.78
C ARG A 188 -2.31 -7.83 8.11
N LEU A 189 -1.92 -9.09 8.32
CA LEU A 189 -2.07 -9.80 9.60
C LEU A 189 -0.99 -9.43 10.61
N LEU A 190 0.14 -8.91 10.13
CA LEU A 190 1.29 -8.60 10.99
C LEU A 190 1.02 -7.35 11.82
N TYR A 191 1.85 -7.16 12.85
CA TYR A 191 1.70 -6.05 13.79
C TYR A 191 1.56 -4.70 13.08
N GLY A 192 0.49 -3.97 13.44
CA GLY A 192 0.15 -2.68 12.83
C GLY A 192 -0.59 -2.77 11.50
N GLY A 193 -0.84 -3.98 10.98
CA GLY A 193 -1.69 -4.17 9.80
C GLY A 193 -3.19 -4.09 10.12
N SER A 194 -4.01 -3.81 9.10
CA SER A 194 -5.47 -3.66 9.22
C SER A 194 -6.18 -4.92 9.72
N CYS A 195 -5.59 -6.09 9.51
CA CYS A 195 -6.13 -7.39 9.92
C CYS A 195 -5.40 -7.96 11.15
N ASN A 196 -4.66 -7.16 11.91
CA ASN A 196 -3.86 -7.66 13.02
C ASN A 196 -4.68 -8.16 14.22
N ASP A 197 -5.92 -7.68 14.37
CA ASP A 197 -6.79 -7.95 15.55
C ASP A 197 -8.16 -8.53 15.16
N ILE A 198 -8.18 -9.53 14.27
CA ILE A 198 -9.41 -10.24 13.86
C ILE A 198 -9.57 -11.61 14.56
N GLY A 199 -8.74 -11.88 15.57
CA GLY A 199 -8.70 -13.15 16.30
C GLY A 199 -8.06 -14.31 15.53
N GLU A 200 -7.81 -15.43 16.22
CA GLU A 200 -7.10 -16.58 15.64
C GLU A 200 -7.83 -17.20 14.45
N VAL A 201 -9.15 -17.41 14.59
CA VAL A 201 -10.00 -17.93 13.51
C VAL A 201 -10.03 -16.97 12.32
N GLY A 202 -10.06 -15.65 12.58
CA GLY A 202 -9.98 -14.63 11.54
C GLY A 202 -8.64 -14.66 10.81
N ASN A 203 -7.52 -14.77 11.54
CA ASN A 203 -6.18 -14.83 10.98
C ASN A 203 -6.00 -16.04 10.06
N VAL A 204 -6.44 -17.22 10.50
CA VAL A 204 -6.46 -18.44 9.67
C VAL A 204 -7.32 -18.22 8.42
N SER A 205 -8.52 -17.68 8.59
CA SER A 205 -9.44 -17.41 7.48
C SER A 205 -8.83 -16.47 6.46
N TYR A 206 -8.14 -15.41 6.90
CA TYR A 206 -7.50 -14.45 6.01
C TYR A 206 -6.38 -15.08 5.19
N ALA A 207 -5.51 -15.87 5.84
CA ALA A 207 -4.45 -16.60 5.17
C ALA A 207 -5.00 -17.61 4.13
N PHE A 208 -6.03 -18.37 4.52
CA PHE A 208 -6.71 -19.32 3.64
C PHE A 208 -7.36 -18.64 2.44
N ASN A 209 -8.04 -17.51 2.67
CA ASN A 209 -8.66 -16.75 1.60
C ASN A 209 -7.60 -16.22 0.63
N ASN A 210 -6.53 -15.59 1.10
CA ASN A 210 -5.50 -15.04 0.21
C ASN A 210 -4.87 -16.13 -0.64
N TYR A 211 -4.59 -17.30 -0.08
CA TYR A 211 -4.13 -18.46 -0.84
C TYR A 211 -5.17 -18.92 -1.86
N TYR A 212 -6.42 -19.13 -1.44
CA TYR A 212 -7.52 -19.56 -2.30
C TYR A 212 -7.73 -18.64 -3.51
N GLN A 213 -7.70 -17.32 -3.29
CA GLN A 213 -7.82 -16.34 -4.37
C GLN A 213 -6.59 -16.34 -5.30
N GLN A 214 -5.38 -16.42 -4.74
CA GLN A 214 -4.14 -16.51 -5.53
C GLN A 214 -4.11 -17.75 -6.42
N GLN A 215 -4.73 -18.85 -5.97
CA GLN A 215 -4.89 -20.08 -6.75
C GLN A 215 -6.09 -20.07 -7.72
N ASN A 216 -6.62 -18.88 -8.06
CA ASN A 216 -7.76 -18.71 -8.96
C ASN A 216 -9.00 -19.53 -8.56
N GLN A 217 -9.22 -19.73 -7.26
CA GLN A 217 -10.33 -20.52 -6.74
C GLN A 217 -10.40 -21.96 -7.28
N THR A 218 -9.27 -22.54 -7.66
CA THR A 218 -9.17 -23.90 -8.19
C THR A 218 -9.74 -24.94 -7.22
N LYS A 219 -10.33 -26.02 -7.76
CA LYS A 219 -10.90 -27.10 -6.95
C LYS A 219 -9.83 -27.67 -6.01
N GLY A 220 -10.12 -27.69 -4.71
CA GLY A 220 -9.23 -28.22 -3.67
C GLY A 220 -8.32 -27.18 -3.00
N SER A 221 -8.13 -25.99 -3.58
CA SER A 221 -7.29 -24.93 -2.99
C SER A 221 -7.84 -24.37 -1.66
N PHE A 222 -9.12 -24.61 -1.36
CA PHE A 222 -9.77 -24.26 -0.09
C PHE A 222 -9.64 -25.34 0.99
N TYR A 223 -9.15 -26.55 0.66
CA TYR A 223 -9.39 -27.72 1.50
C TYR A 223 -8.60 -27.70 2.81
N PHE A 224 -7.29 -27.42 2.77
CA PHE A 224 -6.41 -27.40 3.94
C PHE A 224 -6.65 -28.58 4.91
N ASN A 225 -6.73 -29.80 4.38
CA ASN A 225 -7.08 -31.01 5.13
C ASN A 225 -8.45 -30.97 5.85
N GLY A 226 -9.45 -30.35 5.22
CA GLY A 226 -10.81 -30.17 5.76
C GLY A 226 -10.97 -28.94 6.66
N LEU A 227 -9.88 -28.22 6.95
CA LEU A 227 -9.88 -27.06 7.83
C LEU A 227 -10.38 -25.79 7.16
N GLY A 228 -10.41 -25.73 5.83
CA GLY A 228 -10.99 -24.61 5.09
C GLY A 228 -12.36 -24.97 4.52
N MET A 229 -13.25 -23.97 4.49
CA MET A 229 -14.57 -24.08 3.89
C MET A 229 -14.89 -22.85 3.03
N ILE A 230 -15.73 -23.05 2.02
CA ILE A 230 -16.23 -21.95 1.19
C ILE A 230 -17.34 -21.22 1.93
N ASN A 231 -17.19 -19.90 2.03
CA ASN A 231 -18.18 -18.98 2.56
C ASN A 231 -18.66 -18.03 1.44
N PHE A 232 -19.95 -17.74 1.42
CA PHE A 232 -20.59 -16.85 0.44
C PHE A 232 -20.96 -15.48 1.04
N LEU A 233 -20.74 -15.30 2.34
CA LEU A 233 -20.86 -14.01 3.02
C LEU A 233 -19.48 -13.38 3.13
N ASP A 234 -19.36 -12.09 2.80
CA ASP A 234 -18.11 -11.35 2.92
C ASP A 234 -17.64 -11.35 4.40
N PRO A 235 -16.48 -11.99 4.71
CA PRO A 235 -15.98 -12.08 6.08
C PRO A 235 -15.16 -10.85 6.50
N SER A 236 -15.10 -9.79 5.68
CA SER A 236 -14.38 -8.55 6.00
C SER A 236 -14.92 -7.88 7.29
N ILE A 237 -14.02 -7.34 8.11
CA ILE A 237 -14.33 -6.69 9.38
C ILE A 237 -13.63 -5.32 9.43
N GLY A 238 -14.40 -4.24 9.54
CA GLY A 238 -13.85 -2.89 9.55
C GLY A 238 -12.96 -2.63 8.33
N ASP A 239 -11.70 -2.23 8.57
CA ASP A 239 -10.70 -1.98 7.54
C ASP A 239 -9.98 -3.26 7.08
N CYS A 240 -10.16 -4.39 7.76
CA CYS A 240 -9.64 -5.68 7.30
C CYS A 240 -10.51 -6.25 6.18
N ARG A 241 -10.03 -6.13 4.94
CA ARG A 241 -10.75 -6.56 3.74
C ARG A 241 -10.27 -7.92 3.26
N PHE A 242 -11.19 -8.87 3.12
CA PHE A 242 -10.96 -10.16 2.50
C PHE A 242 -11.16 -10.04 0.99
N LEU A 243 -10.06 -10.04 0.25
CA LEU A 243 -10.08 -9.81 -1.19
C LEU A 243 -10.74 -10.97 -1.94
N VAL A 244 -11.28 -10.64 -3.12
CA VAL A 244 -11.63 -11.59 -4.18
C VAL A 244 -10.65 -11.38 -5.32
N GLY A 245 -10.06 -12.46 -5.83
CA GLY A 245 -9.10 -12.36 -6.92
C GLY A 245 -9.76 -11.92 -8.22
N ASN A 246 -8.95 -11.39 -9.14
CA ASN A 246 -9.40 -11.13 -10.50
C ASN A 246 -9.28 -12.41 -11.32
N THR A 247 -10.17 -12.59 -12.29
CA THR A 247 -10.00 -13.66 -13.27
C THR A 247 -8.67 -13.45 -14.01
N PRO A 248 -7.87 -14.50 -14.22
CA PRO A 248 -6.73 -14.43 -15.11
C PRO A 248 -7.24 -13.98 -16.48
N GLN A 249 -6.87 -12.78 -16.91
CA GLN A 249 -7.08 -12.42 -18.30
C GLN A 249 -6.23 -13.38 -19.12
N THR A 250 -6.87 -14.28 -19.87
CA THR A 250 -6.22 -14.99 -20.97
C THR A 250 -5.86 -13.96 -22.03
N TRP A 251 -4.70 -13.32 -21.89
CA TRP A 251 -4.08 -12.48 -22.93
C TRP A 251 -3.46 -13.36 -24.01
N CYS A 252 -4.24 -14.31 -24.53
CA CYS A 252 -3.91 -14.96 -25.79
C CYS A 252 -5.20 -15.24 -26.54
N SER A 253 -5.25 -14.72 -27.77
CA SER A 253 -6.19 -15.08 -28.84
C SER A 253 -7.56 -14.40 -28.83
N THR A 254 -7.65 -13.13 -29.26
CA THR A 254 -8.74 -12.62 -30.15
C THR A 254 -8.60 -11.18 -30.67
N TYR A 255 -7.50 -10.46 -30.45
CA TYR A 255 -7.25 -9.26 -31.26
C TYR A 255 -6.64 -9.69 -32.60
N GLY A 256 -7.53 -9.89 -33.58
CA GLY A 256 -7.17 -9.80 -34.98
C GLY A 256 -6.40 -8.50 -35.21
N SER A 257 -5.29 -8.63 -35.94
CA SER A 257 -4.38 -7.58 -36.33
C SER A 257 -5.12 -6.32 -36.75
N ILE A 258 -5.00 -5.23 -36.01
CA ILE A 258 -5.35 -3.89 -36.51
C ILE A 258 -4.20 -3.49 -37.44
N PRO A 259 -4.40 -3.34 -38.76
CA PRO A 259 -3.37 -2.84 -39.63
C PRO A 259 -3.16 -1.37 -39.33
N ILE A 260 -1.95 -1.04 -38.90
CA ILE A 260 -1.43 0.32 -38.93
C ILE A 260 -1.29 0.69 -40.41
N TRP A 261 -1.68 1.91 -40.77
CA TRP A 261 -1.62 2.56 -42.09
C TRP A 261 -2.81 2.35 -43.05
N SER A 262 -3.70 3.33 -43.08
CA SER A 262 -4.22 3.86 -44.35
C SER A 262 -4.58 5.34 -44.19
N THR A 263 -3.65 6.20 -44.58
CA THR A 263 -3.97 7.55 -45.05
C THR A 263 -4.70 7.44 -46.39
N GLY A 264 -5.84 8.11 -46.50
CA GLY A 264 -6.59 8.36 -47.73
C GLY A 264 -7.48 9.56 -47.51
#